data_AF-A0A382WDF4-F1
#
_entry.id   AF-A0A382WDF4-F1
#
_cell.length_a   1.000
_cell.length_b   1.000
_cell.length_c   1.000
_cell.angle_alpha   90.00
_cell.angle_beta   90.00
_cell.angle_gamma   90.00
#
_symmetry.space_group_name_H-M   'P 1'
#
loop_
_entity.id
_entity.type
_entity.pdbx_description
1 polymer ?
#
loop_
_entity_poly.entity_id
_entity_poly.type
_entity_poly.pdbx_seq_one_letter_code
_entity_poly.pdbx_strand_id
1 'polypeptide(L)' 'MKAIILAGGYGTRISEESHLKPKPMIEIGGKPILWHIMKIYSA' A
#
# COMPACT_ATOMS: atom_id res chain seq x y z
N MET A 1 -6.30 19.14 -0.50
CA MET A 1 -4.83 19.13 -0.28
C MET A 1 -4.19 18.16 -1.27
N LYS A 2 -3.00 18.43 -1.79
CA LYS A 2 -2.27 17.47 -2.66
C LYS A 2 -1.29 16.68 -1.80
N ALA A 3 -1.20 15.37 -2.01
CA ALA A 3 -0.29 14.48 -1.30
C ALA A 3 0.43 13.55 -2.30
N ILE A 4 1.62 13.10 -1.94
CA ILE A 4 2.42 12.14 -2.72
C ILE A 4 2.65 10.91 -1.85
N ILE A 5 2.33 9.72 -2.39
CA ILE A 5 2.57 8.43 -1.73
C ILE A 5 3.71 7.73 -2.47
N LEU A 6 4.86 7.59 -1.79
CA LEU A 6 6.02 6.91 -2.37
C LEU A 6 5.87 5.40 -2.26
N ALA A 7 5.57 4.76 -3.38
CA ALA A 7 5.24 3.34 -3.49
C ALA A 7 6.29 2.50 -4.27
N GLY A 8 7.45 3.07 -4.63
CA GLY A 8 8.45 2.46 -5.51
C GLY A 8 9.46 1.50 -4.85
N GLY A 9 9.18 0.99 -3.65
CA GLY A 9 10.10 0.07 -2.96
C GLY A 9 10.00 -1.37 -3.46
N TYR A 10 11.12 -2.10 -3.51
CA TYR A 10 11.21 -3.49 -4.01
C TYR A 10 10.49 -4.56 -3.17
N GLY A 11 9.91 -4.23 -2.01
CA GLY A 11 9.10 -5.20 -1.25
C GLY A 11 9.87 -6.37 -0.60
N THR A 12 11.19 -6.30 -0.48
CA THR A 12 12.07 -7.42 -0.07
C THR A 12 11.85 -7.99 1.33
N ARG A 13 11.16 -7.25 2.23
CA ARG A 13 10.89 -7.66 3.62
C ARG A 13 9.55 -8.39 3.79
N ILE A 14 8.66 -8.33 2.80
CA ILE A 14 7.36 -9.01 2.78
C ILE A 14 7.27 -9.70 1.42
N SER A 15 8.29 -10.49 1.11
CA SER A 15 8.50 -11.07 -0.23
C SER A 15 7.37 -12.02 -0.62
N GLU A 16 6.89 -12.84 0.31
CA GLU A 16 5.84 -13.86 0.08
C GLU A 16 4.60 -13.28 -0.62
N GLU A 17 4.13 -12.10 -0.20
CA GLU A 17 3.03 -11.41 -0.86
C GLU A 17 3.48 -10.41 -1.92
N SER A 18 4.68 -9.84 -1.78
CA SER A 18 5.17 -8.79 -2.70
C SER A 18 5.62 -9.31 -4.07
N HIS A 19 5.86 -10.63 -4.21
CA HIS A 19 6.17 -11.24 -5.51
C HIS A 19 4.98 -11.24 -6.48
N LEU A 20 3.75 -11.30 -5.95
CA LEU A 20 2.52 -11.37 -6.75
C LEU A 20 1.85 -10.01 -6.92
N LYS A 21 2.00 -9.11 -5.95
CA LYS A 21 1.39 -7.77 -5.94
C LYS A 21 2.29 -6.76 -5.22
N PRO A 22 2.37 -5.49 -5.66
CA PRO A 22 3.14 -4.48 -4.93
C PRO A 22 2.68 -4.36 -3.47
N LYS A 23 3.61 -4.11 -2.53
CA LYS A 23 3.29 -3.97 -1.09
C LYS A 23 2.11 -3.04 -0.79
N PRO A 24 1.95 -1.86 -1.42
CA PRO A 24 0.78 -0.99 -1.17
C PRO A 24 -0.58 -1.63 -1.49
N MET A 25 -0.60 -2.70 -2.29
CA MET A 25 -1.79 -3.43 -2.70
C MET A 25 -2.07 -4.67 -1.83
N ILE A 26 -1.21 -4.99 -0.86
CA ILE A 26 -1.47 -6.05 0.12
C ILE A 26 -2.70 -5.68 0.96
N GLU A 27 -3.57 -6.65 1.20
CA GLU A 27 -4.83 -6.43 1.92
C GLU A 27 -4.65 -6.56 3.43
N ILE A 28 -5.30 -5.66 4.17
CA ILE A 28 -5.46 -5.73 5.62
C ILE A 28 -6.95 -5.52 5.89
N GLY A 29 -7.63 -6.52 6.48
CA GLY A 29 -9.07 -6.45 6.74
C GLY A 29 -9.92 -6.30 5.48
N GLY A 30 -9.54 -6.94 4.37
CA GLY A 30 -10.28 -6.92 3.09
C GLY A 30 -10.17 -5.62 2.29
N LYS A 31 -9.21 -4.74 2.62
CA LYS A 31 -8.89 -3.52 1.87
C LYS A 31 -7.37 -3.36 1.73
N PRO A 32 -6.86 -2.83 0.61
CA PRO A 32 -5.42 -2.66 0.42
C PRO A 32 -4.83 -1.61 1.36
N ILE A 33 -3.56 -1.74 1.72
CA ILE A 33 -2.81 -0.74 2.53
C ILE A 33 -2.98 0.68 1.96
N LEU A 34 -2.91 0.83 0.65
CA LEU A 34 -3.10 2.12 -0.02
C LEU A 34 -4.48 2.74 0.28
N TRP A 35 -5.54 1.93 0.36
CA TRP A 35 -6.87 2.42 0.73
C TRP A 35 -6.89 2.98 2.15
N HIS A 36 -6.25 2.28 3.10
CA HIS A 36 -6.13 2.75 4.48
C HIS A 36 -5.37 4.07 4.57
N ILE A 37 -4.29 4.23 3.80
CA ILE A 37 -3.52 5.50 3.72
C ILE A 37 -4.38 6.60 3.12
N MET A 38 -5.08 6.34 2.01
CA MET A 38 -5.95 7.33 1.37
C MET A 38 -7.08 7.79 2.29
N LYS A 39 -7.62 6.89 3.12
CA LYS A 39 -8.64 7.22 4.14
C LYS A 39 -8.17 8.24 5.18
N ILE A 40 -6.87 8.30 5.48
CA ILE A 40 -6.29 9.33 6.37
C ILE A 40 -6.40 10.72 5.74
N TYR A 41 -6.26 10.80 4.41
CA TYR A 41 -6.26 12.05 3.65
C TYR A 41 -7.61 12.41 3.01
N SER A 42 -8.65 11.57 3.16
CA SER A 42 -9.95 11.72 2.50
C SER A 42 -10.89 12.73 3.17
N ALA A 43 -10.34 13.75 3.84
CA ALA A 43 -11.12 14.81 4.50
C ALA A 43 -12.04 15.54 3.52
#